data_AF-A0A7S3B7D0-F1
#
_entry.id   AF-A0A7S3B7D0-F1
#
_cell.length_a   1.000
_cell.length_b   1.000
_cell.length_c   1.000
_cell.angle_alpha   90.00
_cell.angle_beta   90.00
_cell.angle_gamma   90.00
#
_symmetry.space_group_name_H-M   'P 1'
#
loop_
_entity.id
_entity.type
_entity.pdbx_description
1 polymer ?
#
loop_
_entity_poly.entity_id
_entity_poly.type
_entity_poly.pdbx_seq_one_letter_code
_entity_poly.pdbx_strand_id
1 'polypeptide(L)'
;MDGPNLNDVLNAMEKMGKPVCAAIDKVALGGGLEVALACHYRVAAASARVGLPEVNLGILPGAGGTQRLPRIVGGEAALELILSGTHVPAAKAHALKLVDEVAPRGTDVVQAAKALLLRELASNQPLSPRRVGLRTAAPLTQQTKAAAELKWGRKRRGQPAVKNIIAAVDASHMPLDEGLQEEARLFFELIVTREARALQHMFFAERQCTKVPGLDKRAAVDVRSVGIIGAGTMGGGIAMACAAAGISVVLLDVSEAAVQKGMAVVASNWERSVKRGSLTPER
;
A
#
# COMPACT_ATOMS: atom_id res chain seq x y z
N MET A 1 27.26 -12.09 -8.11
CA MET A 1 27.22 -10.62 -8.04
C MET A 1 28.10 -10.24 -6.88
N ASP A 2 29.27 -9.69 -7.15
CA ASP A 2 30.24 -9.34 -6.10
C ASP A 2 29.94 -7.92 -5.61
N GLY A 3 29.12 -7.81 -4.57
CA GLY A 3 28.75 -6.53 -3.95
C GLY A 3 27.64 -6.70 -2.89
N PRO A 4 27.50 -5.73 -1.97
CA PRO A 4 26.46 -5.78 -0.95
C PRO A 4 25.08 -5.74 -1.60
N ASN A 5 24.20 -6.65 -1.19
CA ASN A 5 22.79 -6.61 -1.56
C ASN A 5 22.05 -5.56 -0.72
N LEU A 6 20.76 -5.33 -1.02
CA LEU A 6 19.97 -4.33 -0.31
C LEU A 6 19.85 -4.65 1.19
N ASN A 7 19.65 -5.91 1.58
CA ASN A 7 19.59 -6.30 3.00
C ASN A 7 20.89 -5.99 3.73
N ASP A 8 22.06 -6.16 3.10
CA ASP A 8 23.35 -5.80 3.69
C ASP A 8 23.40 -4.31 4.02
N VAL A 9 22.94 -3.46 3.10
CA VAL A 9 22.89 -2.00 3.28
C VAL A 9 21.89 -1.62 4.38
N LEU A 10 20.71 -2.22 4.39
CA LEU A 10 19.69 -1.95 5.41
C LEU A 10 20.15 -2.36 6.80
N ASN A 11 20.78 -3.52 6.92
CA ASN A 11 21.33 -4.02 8.18
C ASN A 11 22.47 -3.13 8.68
N ALA A 12 23.35 -2.64 7.79
CA ALA A 12 24.39 -1.68 8.15
C ALA A 12 23.80 -0.34 8.62
N MET A 13 22.76 0.16 7.95
CA MET A 13 22.05 1.39 8.32
C MET A 13 21.39 1.26 9.71
N GLU A 14 20.74 0.14 9.98
CA GLU A 14 20.07 -0.14 11.25
C GLU A 14 21.08 -0.35 12.41
N LYS A 15 22.25 -0.95 12.15
CA LYS A 15 23.32 -1.17 13.14
C LYS A 15 24.15 0.10 13.41
N MET A 16 23.95 1.17 12.66
CA MET A 16 24.71 2.42 12.78
C MET A 16 24.57 3.06 14.17
N GLY A 17 25.66 3.61 14.70
CA GLY A 17 25.66 4.33 15.99
C GLY A 17 25.06 5.74 15.93
N LYS A 18 24.71 6.23 14.75
CA LYS A 18 24.06 7.53 14.52
C LYS A 18 22.60 7.32 14.16
N PRO A 19 21.65 8.10 14.70
CA PRO A 19 20.24 7.96 14.35
C PRO A 19 20.00 8.31 12.88
N VAL A 20 19.06 7.60 12.26
CA VAL A 20 18.66 7.79 10.86
C VAL A 20 17.15 7.95 10.83
N CYS A 21 16.65 9.01 10.20
CA CYS A 21 15.23 9.25 10.04
C CYS A 21 14.83 9.24 8.56
N ALA A 22 13.83 8.44 8.21
CA ALA A 22 13.18 8.51 6.91
C ALA A 22 12.20 9.69 6.88
N ALA A 23 12.35 10.60 5.91
CA ALA A 23 11.41 11.68 5.65
C ALA A 23 10.58 11.32 4.39
N ILE A 24 9.30 10.99 4.58
CA ILE A 24 8.42 10.41 3.55
C ILE A 24 7.43 11.46 3.05
N ASP A 25 7.66 12.04 1.87
CA ASP A 25 6.77 13.06 1.32
C ASP A 25 5.52 12.46 0.62
N LYS A 26 5.72 11.76 -0.50
CA LYS A 26 4.61 11.29 -1.35
C LYS A 26 4.27 9.82 -1.13
N VAL A 27 5.17 8.94 -1.54
CA VAL A 27 4.95 7.50 -1.52
C VAL A 27 6.20 6.79 -1.05
N ALA A 28 6.05 5.82 -0.15
CA ALA A 28 7.07 4.83 0.15
C ALA A 28 6.41 3.46 0.06
N LEU A 29 6.60 2.79 -1.09
CA LEU A 29 5.95 1.52 -1.40
C LEU A 29 7.00 0.44 -1.65
N GLY A 30 6.68 -0.77 -1.20
CA GLY A 30 7.55 -1.94 -1.31
C GLY A 30 8.94 -1.67 -0.75
N GLY A 31 9.98 -1.91 -1.55
CA GLY A 31 11.37 -1.60 -1.20
C GLY A 31 11.60 -0.19 -0.63
N GLY A 32 10.83 0.82 -1.05
CA GLY A 32 10.92 2.16 -0.46
C GLY A 32 10.45 2.22 1.00
N LEU A 33 9.41 1.45 1.36
CA LEU A 33 9.01 1.29 2.76
C LEU A 33 9.98 0.38 3.51
N GLU A 34 10.53 -0.66 2.88
CA GLU A 34 11.54 -1.54 3.51
C GLU A 34 12.79 -0.76 3.92
N VAL A 35 13.24 0.18 3.09
CA VAL A 35 14.29 1.14 3.46
C VAL A 35 13.88 1.97 4.68
N ALA A 36 12.67 2.53 4.68
CA ALA A 36 12.19 3.34 5.81
C ALA A 36 12.01 2.52 7.11
N LEU A 37 11.68 1.23 7.00
CA LEU A 37 11.54 0.31 8.13
C LEU A 37 12.89 0.03 8.81
N ALA A 38 14.00 0.04 8.06
CA ALA A 38 15.35 -0.11 8.60
C ALA A 38 15.89 1.18 9.27
N CYS A 39 15.26 2.34 9.02
CA CYS A 39 15.62 3.57 9.73
C CYS A 39 15.23 3.51 11.21
N HIS A 40 15.92 4.28 12.04
CA HIS A 40 15.60 4.41 13.46
C HIS A 40 14.28 5.17 13.67
N TYR A 41 13.99 6.16 12.82
CA TYR A 41 12.79 7.02 12.87
C TYR A 41 12.16 7.20 11.49
N ARG A 42 10.87 7.54 11.46
CA ARG A 42 10.08 7.78 10.25
C ARG A 42 9.14 8.96 10.48
N VAL A 43 9.21 9.97 9.63
CA VAL A 43 8.25 11.08 9.56
C VAL A 43 7.62 11.10 8.19
N ALA A 44 6.31 11.24 8.10
CA ALA A 44 5.59 11.28 6.82
C ALA A 44 4.82 12.59 6.65
N ALA A 45 4.77 13.14 5.45
CA ALA A 45 3.85 14.24 5.15
C ALA A 45 2.39 13.77 5.27
N ALA A 46 1.47 14.67 5.61
CA ALA A 46 0.05 14.34 5.74
C ALA A 46 -0.57 13.70 4.47
N SER A 47 -0.07 14.04 3.29
CA SER A 47 -0.48 13.47 2.00
C SER A 47 0.15 12.11 1.70
N ALA A 48 1.15 11.68 2.46
CA ALA A 48 1.94 10.51 2.16
C ALA A 48 1.11 9.22 2.18
N ARG A 49 1.59 8.24 1.41
CA ARG A 49 1.08 6.87 1.38
C ARG A 49 2.23 5.88 1.52
N VAL A 50 2.05 4.88 2.39
CA VAL A 50 3.05 3.83 2.62
C VAL A 50 2.43 2.45 2.47
N GLY A 51 3.19 1.42 2.10
CA GLY A 51 2.68 0.06 2.05
C GLY A 51 3.61 -0.95 1.39
N LEU A 52 3.26 -2.22 1.48
CA LEU A 52 3.98 -3.34 0.88
C LEU A 52 3.07 -4.05 -0.14
N PRO A 53 2.97 -3.53 -1.39
CA PRO A 53 2.05 -4.02 -2.41
C PRO A 53 2.57 -5.21 -3.24
N GLU A 54 3.69 -5.82 -2.86
CA GLU A 54 4.39 -6.91 -3.57
C GLU A 54 3.48 -8.08 -3.94
N VAL A 55 2.50 -8.38 -3.10
CA VAL A 55 1.53 -9.46 -3.35
C VAL A 55 0.71 -9.22 -4.62
N ASN A 56 0.54 -7.97 -5.07
CA ASN A 56 -0.13 -7.65 -6.34
C ASN A 56 0.73 -8.03 -7.55
N LEU A 57 2.02 -8.25 -7.35
CA LEU A 57 2.97 -8.79 -8.33
C LEU A 57 3.25 -10.29 -8.12
N GLY A 58 2.48 -10.94 -7.25
CA GLY A 58 2.60 -12.37 -6.94
C GLY A 58 3.84 -12.74 -6.13
N ILE A 59 4.49 -11.77 -5.49
CA ILE A 59 5.69 -11.96 -4.66
C ILE A 59 5.44 -11.43 -3.24
N LEU A 60 6.44 -11.55 -2.38
CA LEU A 60 6.43 -10.99 -1.02
C LEU A 60 7.51 -9.90 -0.88
N PRO A 61 7.46 -9.06 0.16
CA PRO A 61 8.53 -8.10 0.47
C PRO A 61 9.86 -8.82 0.70
N GLY A 62 10.94 -8.42 0.02
CA GLY A 62 12.20 -9.19 -0.03
C GLY A 62 13.42 -8.48 0.59
N ALA A 63 13.24 -7.31 1.18
CA ALA A 63 14.29 -6.52 1.84
C ALA A 63 13.97 -6.29 3.34
N GLY A 64 13.42 -7.31 3.98
CA GLY A 64 13.08 -7.35 5.39
C GLY A 64 11.71 -6.78 5.72
N GLY A 65 10.84 -6.53 4.74
CA GLY A 65 9.48 -6.04 4.98
C GLY A 65 8.63 -7.04 5.77
N THR A 66 8.74 -8.35 5.51
CA THR A 66 8.04 -9.39 6.30
C THR A 66 8.63 -9.58 7.68
N GLN A 67 9.83 -9.03 7.92
CA GLN A 67 10.55 -9.14 9.18
C GLN A 67 10.37 -7.91 10.07
N ARG A 68 10.62 -6.72 9.53
CA ARG A 68 10.58 -5.46 10.28
C ARG A 68 9.15 -4.99 10.55
N LEU A 69 8.23 -5.18 9.61
CA LEU A 69 6.85 -4.72 9.79
C LEU A 69 6.14 -5.41 10.98
N PRO A 70 6.16 -6.75 11.14
CA PRO A 70 5.54 -7.41 12.30
C PRO A 70 6.13 -6.99 13.64
N ARG A 71 7.44 -6.68 13.69
CA ARG A 71 8.14 -6.17 14.89
C ARG A 71 7.74 -4.73 15.27
N ILE A 72 6.99 -4.04 14.41
CA ILE A 72 6.45 -2.69 14.66
C ILE A 72 4.96 -2.75 14.95
N VAL A 73 4.18 -3.38 14.06
CA VAL A 73 2.71 -3.31 14.08
C VAL A 73 2.04 -4.57 14.63
N GLY A 74 2.81 -5.62 14.93
CA GLY A 74 2.30 -6.95 15.27
C GLY A 74 2.01 -7.81 14.03
N GLY A 75 2.06 -9.13 14.21
CA GLY A 75 1.92 -10.09 13.11
C GLY A 75 0.59 -10.00 12.36
N GLU A 76 -0.54 -9.87 13.07
CA GLU A 76 -1.87 -9.82 12.43
C GLU A 76 -2.05 -8.58 11.55
N ALA A 77 -1.65 -7.41 12.06
CA ALA A 77 -1.70 -6.16 11.30
C ALA A 77 -0.73 -6.20 10.12
N ALA A 78 0.45 -6.80 10.28
CA ALA A 78 1.40 -6.96 9.18
C ALA A 78 0.83 -7.86 8.06
N LEU A 79 0.19 -8.98 8.41
CA LEU A 79 -0.50 -9.83 7.42
C LEU A 79 -1.57 -9.05 6.66
N GLU A 80 -2.40 -8.27 7.36
CA GLU A 80 -3.44 -7.47 6.70
C GLU A 80 -2.84 -6.44 5.73
N LEU A 81 -1.78 -5.76 6.14
CA LEU A 81 -1.10 -4.75 5.32
C LEU A 81 -0.46 -5.39 4.07
N ILE A 82 0.31 -6.47 4.24
CA ILE A 82 1.03 -7.12 3.13
C ILE A 82 0.05 -7.84 2.20
N LEU A 83 -0.88 -8.65 2.71
CA LEU A 83 -1.78 -9.44 1.88
C LEU A 83 -2.86 -8.59 1.18
N SER A 84 -3.24 -7.45 1.77
CA SER A 84 -4.10 -6.48 1.07
C SER A 84 -3.39 -5.81 -0.09
N GLY A 85 -2.08 -5.59 0.02
CA GLY A 85 -1.28 -4.84 -0.93
C GLY A 85 -1.79 -3.40 -1.13
N THR A 86 -2.45 -2.84 -0.11
CA THR A 86 -3.07 -1.51 -0.16
C THR A 86 -2.14 -0.42 0.33
N HIS A 87 -2.36 0.79 -0.16
CA HIS A 87 -1.64 1.98 0.29
C HIS A 87 -2.27 2.54 1.58
N VAL A 88 -1.45 2.69 2.62
CA VAL A 88 -1.84 3.20 3.94
C VAL A 88 -1.64 4.72 4.01
N PRO A 89 -2.68 5.51 4.30
CA PRO A 89 -2.55 6.93 4.59
C PRO A 89 -1.66 7.22 5.80
N ALA A 90 -0.90 8.31 5.76
CA ALA A 90 0.00 8.74 6.83
C ALA A 90 -0.63 8.72 8.23
N ALA A 91 -1.87 9.22 8.37
CA ALA A 91 -2.60 9.21 9.64
C ALA A 91 -2.81 7.78 10.20
N LYS A 92 -3.19 6.82 9.34
CA LYS A 92 -3.34 5.41 9.74
C LYS A 92 -1.99 4.77 10.01
N ALA A 93 -0.96 5.09 9.22
CA ALA A 93 0.39 4.59 9.45
C ALA A 93 0.93 5.05 10.82
N HIS A 94 0.64 6.29 11.22
CA HIS A 94 0.98 6.81 12.53
C HIS A 94 0.21 6.12 13.67
N ALA A 95 -1.10 5.92 13.52
CA ALA A 95 -1.90 5.17 14.49
C ALA A 95 -1.40 3.72 14.70
N LEU A 96 -0.84 3.10 13.65
CA LEU A 96 -0.22 1.78 13.69
C LEU A 96 1.23 1.80 14.21
N LYS A 97 1.79 2.97 14.54
CA LYS A 97 3.21 3.18 14.89
C LYS A 97 4.20 2.82 13.76
N LEU A 98 3.71 2.68 12.54
CA LEU A 98 4.55 2.49 11.34
C LEU A 98 5.32 3.78 11.02
N VAL A 99 4.74 4.94 11.32
CA VAL A 99 5.37 6.26 11.21
C VAL A 99 5.34 6.91 12.60
N ASP A 100 6.45 7.55 12.99
CA ASP A 100 6.57 8.19 14.30
C ASP A 100 5.82 9.52 14.36
N GLU A 101 5.87 10.33 13.30
CA GLU A 101 5.15 11.61 13.22
C GLU A 101 4.60 11.88 11.82
N VAL A 102 3.47 12.60 11.79
CA VAL A 102 2.89 13.13 10.55
C VAL A 102 3.13 14.62 10.48
N ALA A 103 3.91 15.08 9.50
CA ALA A 103 4.12 16.48 9.24
C ALA A 103 2.81 17.13 8.75
N PRO A 104 2.37 18.28 9.32
CA PRO A 104 1.19 19.00 8.86
C PRO A 104 1.27 19.37 7.38
N ARG A 105 0.10 19.61 6.76
CA ARG A 105 0.06 20.06 5.36
C ARG A 105 0.82 21.37 5.19
N GLY A 106 1.63 21.46 4.14
CA GLY A 106 2.47 22.63 3.85
C GLY A 106 3.80 22.66 4.59
N THR A 107 4.04 21.73 5.53
CA THR A 107 5.32 21.60 6.22
C THR A 107 6.31 20.77 5.39
N ASP A 108 7.55 21.24 5.27
CA ASP A 108 8.65 20.44 4.71
C ASP A 108 8.94 19.24 5.63
N VAL A 109 8.71 18.03 5.11
CA VAL A 109 8.88 16.77 5.83
C VAL A 109 10.33 16.55 6.29
N VAL A 110 11.32 17.10 5.57
CA VAL A 110 12.73 17.01 5.95
C VAL A 110 13.00 17.84 7.20
N GLN A 111 12.40 19.04 7.32
CA GLN A 111 12.54 19.86 8.52
C GLN A 111 11.84 19.21 9.71
N ALA A 112 10.66 18.61 9.50
CA ALA A 112 9.98 17.85 10.55
C ALA A 112 10.81 16.65 11.03
N ALA A 113 11.43 15.90 10.11
CA ALA A 113 12.33 14.80 10.45
C ALA A 113 13.58 15.27 11.23
N LYS A 114 14.19 16.40 10.84
CA LYS A 114 15.30 17.01 11.59
C LYS A 114 14.87 17.42 13.00
N ALA A 115 13.71 18.04 13.15
CA ALA A 115 13.18 18.45 14.44
C ALA A 115 12.95 17.24 15.36
N LEU A 116 12.38 16.15 14.84
CA LEU A 116 12.26 14.89 15.59
C LEU A 116 13.63 14.38 16.04
N LEU A 117 14.61 14.28 15.13
CA LEU A 117 15.94 13.81 15.47
C LEU A 117 16.63 14.66 16.54
N LEU A 118 16.51 15.99 16.48
CA LEU A 118 17.07 16.89 17.49
C LEU A 118 16.44 16.65 18.87
N ARG A 119 15.12 16.46 18.95
CA ARG A 119 14.43 16.14 20.21
C ARG A 119 14.91 14.81 20.79
N GLU A 120 15.05 13.79 19.94
CA GLU A 120 15.49 12.46 20.36
C GLU A 120 16.97 12.41 20.75
N LEU A 121 17.82 13.21 20.11
CA LEU A 121 19.21 13.35 20.54
C LEU A 121 19.32 14.06 21.89
N ALA A 122 18.47 15.06 22.15
CA ALA A 122 18.43 15.77 23.43
C ALA A 122 17.92 14.90 24.59
N SER A 123 17.11 13.87 24.32
CA SER A 123 16.58 12.95 25.35
C SER A 123 17.64 11.98 25.90
N ASN A 124 18.80 11.89 25.22
CA ASN A 124 19.94 11.01 25.55
C ASN A 124 19.55 9.54 25.77
N GLN A 125 18.48 9.08 25.10
CA GLN A 125 18.06 7.69 25.14
C GLN A 125 18.92 6.82 24.22
N PRO A 126 19.18 5.54 24.59
CA PRO A 126 19.92 4.64 23.73
C PRO A 126 19.14 4.36 22.43
N LEU A 127 19.85 4.16 21.31
CA LEU A 127 19.22 3.82 20.03
C LEU A 127 18.67 2.40 19.96
N SER A 128 19.04 1.51 20.88
CA SER A 128 18.66 0.08 20.84
C SER A 128 17.15 -0.16 20.71
N PRO A 129 16.22 0.56 21.39
CA PRO A 129 14.78 0.34 21.23
C PRO A 129 14.24 0.79 19.85
N ARG A 130 15.00 1.62 19.14
CA ARG A 130 14.66 2.14 17.80
C ARG A 130 15.17 1.24 16.67
N ARG A 131 16.05 0.29 16.97
CA ARG A 131 16.49 -0.76 16.03
C ARG A 131 15.41 -1.84 15.99
N VAL A 132 14.64 -1.85 14.91
CA VAL A 132 13.49 -2.75 14.74
C VAL A 132 13.91 -4.21 14.80
N GLY A 133 15.07 -4.56 14.26
CA GLY A 133 15.65 -5.90 14.28
C GLY A 133 16.00 -6.43 15.67
N LEU A 134 16.15 -5.57 16.67
CA LEU A 134 16.35 -5.97 18.07
C LEU A 134 15.04 -6.19 18.82
N ARG A 135 13.89 -5.89 18.20
CA ARG A 135 12.57 -6.11 18.79
C ARG A 135 12.10 -7.55 18.53
N THR A 136 11.34 -8.07 19.46
CA THR A 136 10.71 -9.39 19.34
C THR A 136 9.30 -9.24 18.78
N ALA A 137 8.96 -10.03 17.77
CA ALA A 137 7.56 -10.25 17.38
C ALA A 137 7.05 -11.53 18.06
N ALA A 138 5.78 -11.55 18.44
CA ALA A 138 5.14 -12.78 18.89
C ALA A 138 4.91 -13.73 17.70
N PRO A 139 5.06 -15.05 17.88
CA PRO A 139 4.73 -16.02 16.84
C PRO A 139 3.24 -15.94 16.49
N LEU A 140 2.89 -16.25 15.24
CA LEU A 140 1.49 -16.28 14.85
C LEU A 140 0.81 -17.52 15.43
N THR A 141 -0.39 -17.34 15.98
CA THR A 141 -1.20 -18.49 16.39
C THR A 141 -1.66 -19.28 15.17
N GLN A 142 -1.95 -20.57 15.35
CA GLN A 142 -2.54 -21.39 14.28
C GLN A 142 -3.89 -20.82 13.81
N GLN A 143 -4.66 -20.22 14.72
CA GLN A 143 -5.93 -19.56 14.40
C GLN A 143 -5.71 -18.35 13.49
N THR A 144 -4.74 -17.48 13.80
CA THR A 144 -4.39 -16.31 12.98
C THR A 144 -3.95 -16.75 11.57
N LYS A 145 -3.11 -17.78 11.48
CA LYS A 145 -2.63 -18.32 10.18
C LYS A 145 -3.79 -18.88 9.35
N ALA A 146 -4.63 -19.72 9.95
CA ALA A 146 -5.79 -20.30 9.27
C ALA A 146 -6.81 -19.22 8.83
N ALA A 147 -7.04 -18.20 9.66
CA ALA A 147 -7.93 -17.09 9.32
C ALA A 147 -7.39 -16.26 8.14
N ALA A 148 -6.09 -15.97 8.13
CA ALA A 148 -5.43 -15.26 7.03
C ALA A 148 -5.48 -16.07 5.74
N GLU A 149 -5.18 -17.37 5.78
CA GLU A 149 -5.23 -18.25 4.61
C GLU A 149 -6.66 -18.36 4.05
N LEU A 150 -7.66 -18.54 4.91
CA LEU A 150 -9.06 -18.59 4.48
C LEU A 150 -9.52 -17.30 3.82
N LYS A 151 -9.22 -16.15 4.44
CA LYS A 151 -9.62 -14.83 3.93
C LYS A 151 -8.91 -14.49 2.62
N TRP A 152 -7.59 -14.62 2.60
CA TRP A 152 -6.76 -14.14 1.48
C TRP A 152 -6.62 -15.17 0.37
N GLY A 153 -6.65 -16.47 0.68
CA GLY A 153 -6.70 -17.54 -0.32
C GLY A 153 -7.95 -17.49 -1.19
N ARG A 154 -9.10 -17.08 -0.63
CA ARG A 154 -10.32 -16.80 -1.41
C ARG A 154 -10.16 -15.60 -2.36
N LYS A 155 -9.57 -14.51 -1.88
CA LYS A 155 -9.37 -13.27 -2.67
C LYS A 155 -8.28 -13.40 -3.73
N ARG A 156 -7.26 -14.22 -3.48
CA ARG A 156 -6.06 -14.42 -4.31
C ARG A 156 -5.97 -15.88 -4.75
N ARG A 157 -7.08 -16.42 -5.25
CA ARG A 157 -7.21 -17.84 -5.59
C ARG A 157 -6.11 -18.27 -6.57
N GLY A 158 -5.41 -19.35 -6.21
CA GLY A 158 -4.32 -19.91 -7.00
C GLY A 158 -2.98 -19.20 -6.86
N GLN A 159 -2.85 -18.16 -6.03
CA GLN A 159 -1.57 -17.46 -5.84
C GLN A 159 -0.78 -18.07 -4.66
N PRO A 160 0.40 -18.67 -4.88
CA PRO A 160 1.22 -19.23 -3.80
C PRO A 160 1.71 -18.18 -2.80
N ALA A 161 1.81 -16.91 -3.23
CA ALA A 161 2.25 -15.79 -2.41
C ALA A 161 1.51 -15.67 -1.06
N VAL A 162 0.22 -16.03 -0.98
CA VAL A 162 -0.53 -15.97 0.29
C VAL A 162 0.12 -16.82 1.37
N LYS A 163 0.44 -18.08 1.05
CA LYS A 163 1.05 -19.03 2.00
C LYS A 163 2.46 -18.60 2.37
N ASN A 164 3.25 -18.21 1.38
CA ASN A 164 4.63 -17.76 1.58
C ASN A 164 4.69 -16.47 2.41
N ILE A 165 3.77 -15.52 2.24
CA ILE A 165 3.69 -14.32 3.10
C ILE A 165 3.34 -14.69 4.54
N ILE A 166 2.39 -15.61 4.76
CA ILE A 166 2.05 -16.07 6.11
C ILE A 166 3.27 -16.72 6.79
N ALA A 167 3.98 -17.59 6.07
CA ALA A 167 5.20 -18.23 6.58
C ALA A 167 6.32 -17.21 6.88
N ALA A 168 6.56 -16.26 5.96
CA ALA A 168 7.59 -15.23 6.13
C ALA A 168 7.28 -14.30 7.31
N VAL A 169 6.01 -13.92 7.51
CA VAL A 169 5.60 -13.13 8.68
C VAL A 169 5.68 -13.95 9.97
N ASP A 170 5.31 -15.24 9.93
CA ASP A 170 5.47 -16.12 11.10
C ASP A 170 6.92 -16.20 11.54
N ALA A 171 7.87 -16.25 10.60
CA ALA A 171 9.31 -16.25 10.84
C ALA A 171 9.84 -15.00 11.59
N SER A 172 9.05 -13.93 11.71
CA SER A 172 9.46 -12.71 12.43
C SER A 172 9.66 -12.89 13.94
N HIS A 173 9.25 -14.01 14.53
CA HIS A 173 9.53 -14.33 15.93
C HIS A 173 10.99 -14.78 16.18
N MET A 174 11.69 -15.21 15.12
CA MET A 174 13.11 -15.62 15.16
C MET A 174 14.03 -14.39 15.23
N PRO A 175 15.34 -14.54 15.46
CA PRO A 175 16.31 -13.46 15.26
C PRO A 175 16.21 -12.85 13.84
N LEU A 176 16.48 -11.55 13.70
CA LEU A 176 16.30 -10.85 12.43
C LEU A 176 17.04 -11.55 11.27
N ASP A 177 18.31 -11.93 11.46
CA ASP A 177 19.12 -12.51 10.41
C ASP A 177 18.56 -13.87 9.92
N GLU A 178 18.01 -14.70 10.83
CA GLU A 178 17.32 -15.95 10.48
C GLU A 178 16.00 -15.69 9.74
N GLY A 179 15.22 -14.71 10.21
CA GLY A 179 13.99 -14.29 9.54
C GLY A 179 14.24 -13.74 8.13
N LEU A 180 15.34 -13.00 7.92
CA LEU A 180 15.72 -12.49 6.59
C LEU A 180 16.14 -13.63 5.65
N GLN A 181 16.78 -14.68 6.16
CA GLN A 181 17.10 -15.87 5.36
C GLN A 181 15.83 -16.60 4.93
N GLU A 182 14.86 -16.75 5.82
CA GLU A 182 13.58 -17.39 5.49
C GLU A 182 12.75 -16.54 4.51
N GLU A 183 12.73 -15.22 4.70
CA GLU A 183 12.11 -14.29 3.73
C GLU A 183 12.75 -14.43 2.35
N ALA A 184 14.08 -14.43 2.27
CA ALA A 184 14.79 -14.58 1.00
C ALA A 184 14.48 -15.92 0.32
N ARG A 185 14.48 -17.02 1.08
CA ARG A 185 14.13 -18.36 0.59
C ARG A 185 12.74 -18.37 -0.03
N LEU A 186 11.74 -17.90 0.70
CA LEU A 186 10.34 -17.84 0.27
C LEU A 186 10.12 -16.86 -0.89
N PHE A 187 10.89 -15.77 -0.95
CA PHE A 187 10.86 -14.83 -2.06
C PHE A 187 11.35 -15.48 -3.36
N PHE A 188 12.49 -16.18 -3.32
CA PHE A 188 13.04 -16.85 -4.50
C PHE A 188 12.18 -18.01 -5.00
N GLU A 189 11.42 -18.66 -4.12
CA GLU A 189 10.37 -19.60 -4.55
C GLU A 189 9.29 -18.91 -5.39
N LEU A 190 8.84 -17.71 -4.99
CA LEU A 190 7.76 -16.99 -5.66
C LEU A 190 8.18 -16.37 -6.99
N ILE A 191 9.35 -15.76 -7.06
CA ILE A 191 9.78 -14.96 -8.23
C ILE A 191 9.85 -15.78 -9.52
N VAL A 192 10.06 -17.09 -9.41
CA VAL A 192 10.13 -18.01 -10.56
C VAL A 192 8.78 -18.61 -10.96
N THR A 193 7.72 -18.42 -10.16
CA THR A 193 6.39 -18.98 -10.42
C THR A 193 5.72 -18.37 -11.65
N ARG A 194 4.79 -19.13 -12.25
CA ARG A 194 3.99 -18.66 -13.38
C ARG A 194 3.06 -17.52 -12.97
N GLU A 195 2.50 -17.60 -11.77
CA GLU A 195 1.57 -16.63 -11.20
C GLU A 195 2.24 -15.27 -11.00
N ALA A 196 3.45 -15.23 -10.40
CA ALA A 196 4.21 -14.00 -10.26
C ALA A 196 4.55 -13.39 -11.61
N ARG A 197 5.05 -14.19 -12.56
CA ARG A 197 5.36 -13.73 -13.92
C ARG A 197 4.13 -13.17 -14.64
N ALA A 198 2.96 -13.82 -14.49
CA ALA A 198 1.72 -13.37 -15.11
C ALA A 198 1.22 -12.04 -14.50
N LEU A 199 1.27 -11.88 -13.18
CA LEU A 199 0.89 -10.64 -12.50
C LEU A 199 1.83 -9.49 -12.86
N GLN A 200 3.14 -9.74 -12.91
CA GLN A 200 4.12 -8.75 -13.37
C GLN A 200 3.90 -8.36 -14.83
N HIS A 201 3.63 -9.33 -15.71
CA HIS A 201 3.28 -9.05 -17.10
C HIS A 201 2.04 -8.14 -17.18
N MET A 202 0.98 -8.45 -16.43
CA MET A 202 -0.24 -7.64 -16.39
C MET A 202 0.04 -6.21 -15.90
N PHE A 203 0.85 -6.05 -14.85
CA PHE A 203 1.27 -4.74 -14.36
C PHE A 203 1.95 -3.89 -15.44
N PHE A 204 2.88 -4.48 -16.20
CA PHE A 204 3.52 -3.76 -17.30
C PHE A 204 2.55 -3.52 -18.46
N ALA A 205 1.71 -4.49 -18.81
CA ALA A 205 0.72 -4.36 -19.87
C ALA A 205 -0.25 -3.19 -19.60
N GLU A 206 -0.80 -3.06 -18.39
CA GLU A 206 -1.68 -1.96 -17.99
C GLU A 206 -1.02 -0.59 -18.17
N ARG A 207 0.28 -0.47 -17.84
CA ARG A 207 1.03 0.77 -18.03
C ARG A 207 1.25 1.10 -19.50
N GLN A 208 1.39 0.09 -20.35
CA GLN A 208 1.53 0.26 -21.80
C GLN A 208 0.21 0.62 -22.48
N CYS A 209 -0.95 0.22 -21.94
CA CYS A 209 -2.26 0.56 -22.52
C CYS A 209 -2.49 2.07 -22.70
N THR A 210 -1.81 2.91 -21.92
CA THR A 210 -1.89 4.39 -22.03
C THR A 210 -0.92 5.01 -23.03
N LYS A 211 -0.11 4.19 -23.72
CA LYS A 211 0.93 4.60 -24.68
C LYS A 211 0.56 4.06 -26.07
N VAL A 212 -0.32 4.76 -26.76
CA VAL A 212 -0.76 4.40 -28.12
C VAL A 212 0.15 5.08 -29.14
N PRO A 213 0.92 4.34 -29.97
CA PRO A 213 1.75 4.94 -31.01
C PRO A 213 0.91 5.79 -31.99
N GLY A 214 1.43 6.95 -32.38
CA GLY A 214 0.73 7.87 -33.30
C GLY A 214 -0.38 8.72 -32.67
N LEU A 215 -0.70 8.54 -31.39
CA LEU A 215 -1.66 9.39 -30.67
C LEU A 215 -0.94 10.54 -29.94
N ASP A 216 -1.17 11.78 -30.37
CA ASP A 216 -0.70 12.95 -29.63
C ASP A 216 -1.58 13.20 -28.41
N LYS A 217 -1.01 13.07 -27.20
CA LYS A 217 -1.72 13.36 -25.95
C LYS A 217 -2.14 14.83 -25.83
N ARG A 218 -1.51 15.75 -26.56
CA ARG A 218 -1.87 17.17 -26.58
C ARG A 218 -3.06 17.47 -27.49
N ALA A 219 -3.44 16.54 -28.37
CA ALA A 219 -4.62 16.67 -29.22
C ALA A 219 -5.94 16.33 -28.49
N ALA A 220 -5.87 15.93 -27.22
CA ALA A 220 -7.07 15.64 -26.42
C ALA A 220 -7.89 16.91 -26.20
N VAL A 221 -9.17 16.85 -26.54
CA VAL A 221 -10.13 17.93 -26.28
C VAL A 221 -10.53 17.93 -24.80
N ASP A 222 -10.61 19.11 -24.20
CA ASP A 222 -11.14 19.30 -22.84
C ASP A 222 -12.66 19.08 -22.83
N VAL A 223 -13.10 17.88 -22.42
CA VAL A 223 -14.53 17.51 -22.36
C VAL A 223 -15.11 17.94 -21.02
N ARG A 224 -15.86 19.05 -21.02
CA ARG A 224 -16.51 19.60 -19.81
C ARG A 224 -17.93 19.07 -19.58
N SER A 225 -18.58 18.61 -20.63
CA SER A 225 -19.95 18.10 -20.59
C SER A 225 -20.15 16.89 -21.50
N VAL A 226 -20.99 15.95 -21.07
CA VAL A 226 -21.36 14.75 -21.84
C VAL A 226 -22.87 14.52 -21.82
N GLY A 227 -23.44 14.19 -22.98
CA GLY A 227 -24.81 13.69 -23.09
C GLY A 227 -24.82 12.16 -23.16
N ILE A 228 -25.62 11.51 -22.33
CA ILE A 228 -25.77 10.06 -22.27
C ILE A 228 -27.20 9.71 -22.64
N ILE A 229 -27.35 8.92 -23.72
CA ILE A 229 -28.66 8.48 -24.22
C ILE A 229 -28.94 7.08 -23.66
N GLY A 230 -29.97 7.00 -22.82
CA GLY A 230 -30.39 5.86 -22.03
C GLY A 230 -30.09 6.05 -20.54
N ALA A 231 -31.12 6.02 -19.70
CA ALA A 231 -31.06 6.10 -18.23
C ALA A 231 -31.15 4.74 -17.54
N GLY A 232 -31.02 3.64 -18.29
CA GLY A 232 -30.96 2.28 -17.76
C GLY A 232 -29.66 1.99 -16.99
N THR A 233 -29.45 0.71 -16.62
CA THR A 233 -28.33 0.27 -15.78
C THR A 233 -26.95 0.71 -16.30
N MET A 234 -26.69 0.59 -17.60
CA MET A 234 -25.41 1.02 -18.18
C MET A 234 -25.27 2.54 -18.22
N GLY A 235 -26.31 3.25 -18.65
CA GLY A 235 -26.30 4.71 -18.75
C GLY A 235 -26.11 5.39 -17.41
N GLY A 236 -26.78 4.91 -16.36
CA GLY A 236 -26.54 5.36 -14.99
C GLY A 236 -25.09 5.10 -14.51
N GLY A 237 -24.52 3.95 -14.86
CA GLY A 237 -23.12 3.64 -14.55
C GLY A 237 -22.12 4.57 -15.25
N ILE A 238 -22.34 4.88 -16.53
CA ILE A 238 -21.52 5.82 -17.30
C ILE A 238 -21.68 7.24 -16.72
N ALA A 239 -22.91 7.65 -16.41
CA ALA A 239 -23.20 8.94 -15.80
C ALA A 239 -22.45 9.12 -14.48
N MET A 240 -22.48 8.11 -13.61
CA MET A 240 -21.72 8.11 -12.36
C MET A 240 -20.21 8.24 -12.58
N ALA A 241 -19.65 7.53 -13.57
CA ALA A 241 -18.21 7.58 -13.86
C ALA A 241 -17.78 8.96 -14.36
N CYS A 242 -18.53 9.57 -15.28
CA CYS A 242 -18.27 10.92 -15.79
C CYS A 242 -18.42 11.98 -14.69
N ALA A 243 -19.49 11.91 -13.89
CA ALA A 243 -19.73 12.84 -12.79
C ALA A 243 -18.62 12.74 -11.73
N ALA A 244 -18.18 11.53 -11.37
CA ALA A 244 -17.07 11.32 -10.43
C ALA A 244 -15.72 11.87 -10.93
N ALA A 245 -15.56 11.99 -12.26
CA ALA A 245 -14.40 12.62 -12.88
C ALA A 245 -14.51 14.15 -12.98
N GLY A 246 -15.62 14.74 -12.53
CA GLY A 246 -15.88 16.18 -12.59
C GLY A 246 -16.45 16.68 -13.92
N ILE A 247 -16.94 15.78 -14.78
CA ILE A 247 -17.56 16.11 -16.07
C ILE A 247 -19.07 16.31 -15.85
N SER A 248 -19.64 17.42 -16.33
CA SER A 248 -21.09 17.64 -16.26
C SER A 248 -21.85 16.64 -17.14
N VAL A 249 -22.91 16.02 -16.62
CA VAL A 249 -23.66 14.97 -17.32
C VAL A 249 -25.09 15.40 -17.59
N VAL A 250 -25.55 15.20 -18.83
CA VAL A 250 -26.97 15.24 -19.22
C VAL A 250 -27.42 13.81 -19.52
N LEU A 251 -28.40 13.30 -18.79
CA LEU A 251 -28.96 11.96 -18.98
C LEU A 251 -30.32 12.06 -19.68
N LEU A 252 -30.46 11.44 -20.85
CA LEU A 252 -31.65 11.47 -21.69
C LEU A 252 -32.24 10.06 -21.80
N ASP A 253 -33.56 9.94 -21.75
CA ASP A 253 -34.28 8.69 -22.07
C ASP A 253 -35.59 9.02 -22.79
N VAL A 254 -36.29 8.01 -23.31
CA VAL A 254 -37.53 8.16 -24.09
C VAL A 254 -38.72 8.61 -23.25
N SER A 255 -38.64 8.52 -21.92
CA SER A 255 -39.68 8.96 -21.00
C SER A 255 -39.10 9.49 -19.70
N GLU A 256 -39.83 10.42 -19.07
CA GLU A 256 -39.45 10.97 -17.76
C GLU A 256 -39.36 9.88 -16.68
N ALA A 257 -40.30 8.92 -16.68
CA ALA A 257 -40.29 7.81 -15.74
C ALA A 257 -39.00 6.97 -15.82
N ALA A 258 -38.45 6.77 -17.03
CA ALA A 258 -37.19 6.06 -17.21
C ALA A 258 -36.01 6.86 -16.63
N VAL A 259 -35.97 8.17 -16.86
CA VAL A 259 -34.95 9.07 -16.28
C VAL A 259 -35.02 9.05 -14.76
N GLN A 260 -36.20 9.22 -14.17
CA GLN A 260 -36.38 9.21 -12.71
C GLN A 260 -35.91 7.89 -12.09
N LYS A 261 -36.26 6.75 -12.72
CA LYS A 261 -35.79 5.43 -12.28
C LYS A 261 -34.26 5.32 -12.34
N GLY A 262 -33.65 5.78 -13.43
CA GLY A 262 -32.19 5.81 -13.57
C GLY A 262 -31.50 6.64 -12.50
N MET A 263 -32.02 7.85 -12.26
CA MET A 263 -31.52 8.76 -11.23
C MET A 263 -31.65 8.19 -9.81
N ALA A 264 -32.73 7.47 -9.51
CA ALA A 264 -32.90 6.79 -8.23
C ALA A 264 -31.85 5.69 -8.01
N VAL A 265 -31.50 4.94 -9.07
CA VAL A 265 -30.43 3.92 -9.00
C VAL A 265 -29.06 4.57 -8.77
N VAL A 266 -28.77 5.68 -9.46
CA VAL A 266 -27.54 6.47 -9.28
C VAL A 266 -27.42 6.93 -7.82
N ALA A 267 -28.47 7.56 -7.28
CA ALA A 267 -28.51 8.02 -5.90
C ALA A 267 -28.27 6.87 -4.90
N SER A 268 -28.97 5.76 -5.06
CA SER A 268 -28.80 4.56 -4.21
C SER A 268 -27.37 4.00 -4.26
N ASN A 269 -26.71 4.04 -5.42
CA ASN A 269 -25.34 3.56 -5.57
C ASN A 269 -24.33 4.49 -4.86
N TRP A 270 -24.53 5.81 -4.90
CA TRP A 270 -23.71 6.77 -4.16
C TRP A 270 -23.92 6.67 -2.66
N GLU A 271 -25.16 6.55 -2.19
CA GLU A 271 -25.45 6.29 -0.77
C GLU A 271 -24.73 5.04 -0.26
N ARG A 272 -24.72 3.96 -1.05
CA ARG A 272 -23.97 2.74 -0.73
C ARG A 272 -22.46 3.00 -0.66
N SER A 273 -21.93 3.85 -1.55
CA SER A 273 -20.51 4.24 -1.55
C SER A 273 -20.15 5.09 -0.33
N VAL A 274 -21.03 5.97 0.12
CA VAL A 274 -20.88 6.77 1.36
C VAL A 274 -20.96 5.87 2.59
N LYS A 275 -21.97 4.99 2.69
CA LYS A 275 -22.11 4.03 3.80
C LYS A 275 -20.90 3.11 3.96
N ARG A 276 -20.23 2.75 2.87
CA ARG A 276 -19.01 1.93 2.88
C ARG A 276 -17.73 2.75 3.11
N GLY A 277 -17.81 4.08 3.20
CA GLY A 277 -16.68 4.97 3.41
C GLY A 277 -15.77 5.16 2.18
N SER A 278 -16.23 4.76 0.99
CA SER A 278 -15.51 4.99 -0.27
C SER A 278 -15.74 6.39 -0.87
N LEU A 279 -16.72 7.13 -0.34
CA LEU A 279 -17.06 8.50 -0.72
C LEU A 279 -17.43 9.29 0.55
N THR A 280 -17.16 10.60 0.58
CA THR A 280 -17.60 11.51 1.65
C THR A 280 -18.99 12.07 1.31
N PRO A 281 -19.86 12.38 2.29
CA PRO A 281 -21.21 12.94 2.01
C PRO A 281 -21.21 14.24 1.20
N GLU A 282 -20.14 15.03 1.29
CA GLU A 282 -20.01 16.33 0.61
C GLU A 282 -19.55 16.21 -0.86
N ARG A 283 -19.18 15.00 -1.31
CA ARG A 283 -18.76 14.69 -2.69
C ARG A 283 -19.78 13.78 -3.36
#